data_AF-A0A7I7KYU0-F1
#
_entry.id   AF-A0A7I7KYU0-F1
#
_cell.length_a   1.000
_cell.length_b   1.000
_cell.length_c   1.000
_cell.angle_alpha   90.00
_cell.angle_beta   90.00
_cell.angle_gamma   90.00
#
_symmetry.space_group_name_H-M   'P 1'
#
loop_
_entity.id
_entity.type
_entity.pdbx_description
1 polymer ?
#
loop_
_entity_poly.entity_id
_entity_poly.type
_entity_poly.pdbx_seq_one_letter_code
_entity_poly.pdbx_strand_id
1 'polypeptide(L)'
;MMGQAARISQLGLLAVGMSMGAALASTPQVASADPYTDQSSWIDQLLSGLSVPAATTSPLDIQISISGMDLFSTVDNTATATSGPGDIAVAIGNGAVANANGGILNFALADGTNTFAETPLGANFDVAVATGTASSANIGLGARFDFAFADGPGSSANIGLGANLDRALAIGTGNSALVGVGSRMSTALSDGTGNSAVAGAGNGNLAEAFGAHSNAITVLGNGDLASATGGGTATAGGFLSTAVANGANTTVSATGISDSAIAIGGNGDAQASGVGDIALIFNNGSALDQATATLGDNLLAEVFGTGSSATAGVGNWDLAAVFGDMLHASATGANFLLDILPSL
;
A
#
# COMPACT_ATOMS: atom_id res chain seq x y z
N MET A 1 33.61 -24.10 -52.72
CA MET A 1 34.10 -23.02 -53.62
C MET A 1 33.32 -21.76 -53.25
N MET A 2 33.89 -20.88 -52.41
CA MET A 2 34.54 -19.61 -52.79
C MET A 2 33.57 -18.65 -53.52
N GLY A 3 33.31 -17.41 -53.07
CA GLY A 3 34.05 -16.64 -52.06
C GLY A 3 33.39 -15.33 -51.64
N GLN A 4 34.07 -14.68 -50.69
CA GLN A 4 33.86 -13.31 -50.23
C GLN A 4 34.03 -12.28 -51.37
N ALA A 5 33.35 -11.14 -51.25
CA ALA A 5 33.93 -9.86 -51.66
C ALA A 5 33.29 -8.69 -50.88
N ALA A 6 34.11 -8.02 -50.07
CA ALA A 6 33.88 -6.70 -49.51
C ALA A 6 34.25 -5.60 -50.53
N ARG A 7 33.50 -4.49 -50.55
CA ARG A 7 33.88 -3.12 -50.98
C ARG A 7 32.93 -2.16 -50.22
N ILE A 8 33.29 -1.27 -49.30
CA ILE A 8 34.22 -0.12 -49.27
C ILE A 8 33.92 0.98 -50.30
N SER A 9 33.30 2.05 -49.76
CA SER A 9 33.42 3.50 -50.00
C SER A 9 32.75 4.19 -51.20
N GLN A 10 31.95 5.23 -50.87
CA GLN A 10 32.02 6.61 -51.40
C GLN A 10 31.05 7.50 -50.55
N LEU A 11 31.52 8.34 -49.62
CA LEU A 11 31.97 9.73 -49.79
C LEU A 11 30.92 10.64 -50.48
N GLY A 12 30.05 11.24 -49.65
CA GLY A 12 29.31 12.46 -49.97
C GLY A 12 29.85 13.62 -49.14
N LEU A 13 30.90 14.26 -49.66
CA LEU A 13 31.51 15.49 -49.17
C LEU A 13 30.62 16.67 -49.60
N LEU A 14 30.25 17.58 -48.68
CA LEU A 14 29.81 18.92 -49.06
C LEU A 14 30.66 19.98 -48.34
N ALA A 15 31.44 20.67 -49.17
CA ALA A 15 32.41 21.73 -48.89
C ALA A 15 31.75 22.96 -48.24
N VAL A 16 32.30 23.51 -47.15
CA VAL A 16 33.34 24.58 -47.04
C VAL A 16 32.92 25.95 -47.57
N GLY A 17 33.01 26.95 -46.68
CA GLY A 17 32.99 28.39 -46.96
C GLY A 17 32.70 29.23 -45.71
N MET A 18 33.52 29.16 -44.66
CA MET A 18 34.43 30.23 -44.21
C MET A 18 34.17 31.66 -44.75
N SER A 19 33.75 32.57 -43.85
CA SER A 19 34.22 33.96 -43.83
C SER A 19 34.33 34.43 -42.38
N MET A 20 35.57 34.76 -42.00
CA MET A 20 36.00 35.26 -40.70
C MET A 20 35.54 36.71 -40.46
N GLY A 21 35.23 37.03 -39.20
CA GLY A 21 35.77 38.23 -38.55
C GLY A 21 34.84 39.44 -38.33
N ALA A 22 34.29 39.54 -37.13
CA ALA A 22 34.47 40.74 -36.30
C ALA A 22 34.38 40.33 -34.82
N ALA A 23 35.41 40.67 -34.07
CA ALA A 23 35.60 40.34 -32.67
C ALA A 23 34.58 41.06 -31.77
N LEU A 24 33.97 40.30 -30.87
CA LEU A 24 33.62 40.78 -29.54
C LEU A 24 34.23 39.79 -28.56
N ALA A 25 35.32 40.23 -27.93
CA ALA A 25 35.89 39.55 -26.80
C ALA A 25 34.86 39.53 -25.67
N SER A 26 34.36 38.35 -25.31
CA SER A 26 33.91 38.08 -23.95
C SER A 26 34.67 36.85 -23.49
N THR A 27 35.46 37.08 -22.44
CA THR A 27 36.34 36.20 -21.69
C THR A 27 36.00 34.70 -21.72
N PRO A 28 37.01 33.80 -21.61
CA PRO A 28 36.75 32.42 -21.20
C PRO A 28 36.05 32.48 -19.84
N GLN A 29 34.73 32.28 -19.82
CA GLN A 29 34.09 31.85 -18.60
C GLN A 29 34.51 30.40 -18.44
N VAL A 30 35.55 30.23 -17.65
CA VAL A 30 35.79 28.99 -16.93
C VAL A 30 34.43 28.59 -16.39
N ALA A 31 33.92 27.43 -16.79
CA ALA A 31 32.91 26.76 -15.98
C ALA A 31 33.61 26.46 -14.65
N SER A 32 33.57 27.43 -13.75
CA SER A 32 33.92 27.26 -12.35
C SER A 32 32.79 26.43 -11.78
N ALA A 33 32.89 25.11 -11.89
CA ALA A 33 32.34 24.28 -10.84
C ALA A 33 33.03 24.77 -9.56
N ASP A 34 32.28 25.41 -8.67
CA ASP A 34 32.78 25.71 -7.33
C ASP A 34 33.26 24.38 -6.74
N PRO A 35 34.57 24.20 -6.53
CA PRO A 35 35.05 22.92 -6.06
C PRO A 35 34.76 22.71 -4.57
N TYR A 36 34.18 23.67 -3.84
CA TYR A 36 33.97 23.59 -2.40
C TYR A 36 32.81 24.47 -1.87
N THR A 37 31.63 24.48 -2.50
CA THR A 37 30.42 24.69 -1.68
C THR A 37 30.28 23.46 -0.81
N ASP A 38 30.61 23.62 0.47
CA ASP A 38 30.23 22.65 1.49
C ASP A 38 28.73 22.39 1.33
N GLN A 39 28.33 21.18 0.92
CA GLN A 39 26.93 20.85 0.62
C GLN A 39 26.04 21.01 1.86
N SER A 40 26.64 21.21 3.03
CA SER A 40 26.03 21.46 4.33
C SER A 40 26.06 22.91 4.82
N SER A 41 26.55 23.88 4.04
CA SER A 41 26.61 25.28 4.50
C SER A 41 25.25 25.88 4.86
N TRP A 42 24.16 25.31 4.32
CA TRP A 42 22.79 25.66 4.66
C TRP A 42 22.38 25.18 6.06
N ILE A 43 22.97 24.08 6.56
CA ILE A 43 22.77 23.57 7.93
C ILE A 43 23.42 24.53 8.92
N ASP A 44 24.63 25.00 8.63
CA ASP A 44 25.32 25.99 9.45
C ASP A 44 24.56 27.33 9.50
N GLN A 45 24.00 27.78 8.37
CA GLN A 45 23.10 28.94 8.35
C GLN A 45 21.85 28.72 9.20
N LEU A 46 21.23 27.54 9.12
CA LEU A 46 20.05 27.18 9.91
C LEU A 46 20.36 27.16 11.43
N LEU A 47 21.52 26.62 11.81
CA LEU A 47 21.94 26.51 13.21
C LEU A 47 22.50 27.81 13.80
N SER A 48 23.11 28.67 12.98
CA SER A 48 23.73 29.92 13.45
C SER A 48 22.75 30.90 14.11
N GLY A 49 21.43 30.74 13.87
CA GLY A 49 20.37 31.53 14.48
C GLY A 49 19.59 30.84 15.60
N LEU A 50 19.87 29.56 15.91
CA LEU A 50 19.09 28.77 16.85
C LEU A 50 19.69 28.86 18.26
N SER A 51 19.12 29.73 19.10
CA SER A 51 19.44 29.77 20.53
C SER A 51 18.84 28.54 21.23
N VAL A 52 19.63 27.48 21.40
CA VAL A 52 19.21 26.29 22.17
C VAL A 52 19.35 26.57 23.69
N PRO A 53 18.31 26.30 24.50
CA PRO A 53 18.36 26.50 25.95
C PRO A 53 19.50 25.71 26.61
N ALA A 54 20.14 26.31 27.62
CA ALA A 54 21.09 25.59 28.46
C ALA A 54 20.41 24.39 29.14
N ALA A 55 21.04 23.22 29.05
CA ALA A 55 20.53 21.95 29.54
C ALA A 55 20.24 21.99 31.05
N THR A 56 18.95 22.09 31.40
CA THR A 56 18.48 21.82 32.75
C THR A 56 17.16 21.02 32.68
N THR A 57 17.19 19.82 33.25
CA THR A 57 16.10 18.83 33.45
C THR A 57 15.75 17.95 32.23
N SER A 58 16.18 16.68 32.31
CA SER A 58 16.13 15.58 31.33
C SER A 58 16.55 15.95 29.90
N PRO A 59 17.65 15.42 29.35
CA PRO A 59 17.96 15.65 27.95
C PRO A 59 16.73 15.25 27.12
N LEU A 60 16.30 16.13 26.21
CA LEU A 60 15.31 15.77 25.22
C LEU A 60 15.85 14.56 24.47
N ASP A 61 15.12 13.45 24.52
CA ASP A 61 15.50 12.17 23.89
C ASP A 61 15.18 12.27 22.39
N ILE A 62 15.97 13.07 21.68
CA ILE A 62 15.72 13.45 20.28
C ILE A 62 17.03 13.37 19.52
N GLN A 63 17.04 12.64 18.40
CA GLN A 63 18.12 12.68 17.42
C GLN A 63 17.57 13.07 16.06
N ILE A 64 18.28 13.96 15.37
CA ILE A 64 17.98 14.35 13.99
C ILE A 64 19.25 14.14 13.18
N SER A 65 19.14 13.37 12.10
CA SER A 65 20.20 13.15 11.13
C SER A 65 19.74 13.69 9.78
N ILE A 66 20.57 14.51 9.15
CA ILE A 66 20.31 15.09 7.83
C ILE A 66 21.53 14.84 6.97
N SER A 67 21.34 14.17 5.83
CA SER A 67 22.44 13.91 4.88
C SER A 67 23.66 13.22 5.51
N GLY A 68 23.43 12.35 6.51
CA GLY A 68 24.49 11.65 7.24
C GLY A 68 25.16 12.43 8.37
N MET A 69 24.69 13.63 8.69
CA MET A 69 25.21 14.41 9.80
C MET A 69 24.19 14.55 10.92
N ASP A 70 24.65 14.35 12.14
CA ASP A 70 23.86 14.58 13.35
C ASP A 70 23.74 16.07 13.65
N LEU A 71 22.49 16.53 13.87
CA LEU A 71 22.21 17.94 14.19
C LEU A 71 22.39 18.26 15.68
N PHE A 72 22.21 17.24 16.53
CA PHE A 72 22.31 17.35 17.98
C PHE A 72 23.29 16.32 18.54
N SER A 73 23.80 16.59 19.74
CA SER A 73 24.63 15.62 20.46
C SER A 73 23.88 14.31 20.70
N THR A 74 24.55 13.19 20.42
CA THR A 74 24.05 11.83 20.69
C THR A 74 24.39 11.34 22.09
N VAL A 75 25.18 12.10 22.85
CA VAL A 75 25.55 11.75 24.23
C VAL A 75 24.30 11.72 25.12
N ASP A 76 24.16 10.64 25.90
CA ASP A 76 23.05 10.38 26.82
C ASP A 76 21.66 10.33 26.16
N ASN A 77 21.60 10.01 24.87
CA ASN A 77 20.38 9.86 24.08
C ASN A 77 20.07 8.38 23.80
N THR A 78 18.80 7.99 23.85
CA THR A 78 18.36 6.64 23.46
C THR A 78 17.66 6.63 22.11
N ALA A 79 17.14 7.79 21.67
CA ALA A 79 16.66 7.98 20.31
C ALA A 79 17.83 7.88 19.33
N THR A 80 17.64 7.11 18.26
CA THR A 80 18.63 6.87 17.20
C THR A 80 18.11 7.35 15.86
N ALA A 81 18.76 8.32 15.23
CA ALA A 81 18.46 8.75 13.87
C ALA A 81 19.68 8.58 12.96
N THR A 82 19.50 8.02 11.77
CA THR A 82 20.59 7.88 10.79
C THR A 82 20.06 8.11 9.38
N SER A 83 20.75 8.91 8.58
CA SER A 83 20.35 9.27 7.23
C SER A 83 21.49 9.12 6.22
N GLY A 84 21.16 8.80 4.97
CA GLY A 84 22.07 8.86 3.84
C GLY A 84 22.11 10.26 3.21
N PRO A 85 22.99 10.52 2.23
CA PRO A 85 23.07 11.81 1.54
C PRO A 85 21.74 12.21 0.87
N GLY A 86 21.19 13.37 1.25
CA GLY A 86 19.89 13.85 0.74
C GLY A 86 18.68 13.31 1.49
N ASP A 87 18.89 12.49 2.53
CA ASP A 87 17.83 11.92 3.35
C ASP A 87 17.70 12.64 4.69
N ILE A 88 16.56 12.43 5.36
CA ILE A 88 16.27 12.99 6.68
C ILE A 88 15.75 11.88 7.58
N ALA A 89 16.33 11.75 8.77
CA ALA A 89 15.85 10.88 9.84
C ALA A 89 15.63 11.66 11.13
N VAL A 90 14.48 11.46 11.77
CA VAL A 90 14.09 12.11 13.02
C VAL A 90 13.58 11.06 14.00
N ALA A 91 14.25 10.92 15.14
CA ALA A 91 13.84 10.04 16.23
C ALA A 91 13.54 10.86 17.48
N ILE A 92 12.37 10.67 18.08
CA ILE A 92 11.88 11.37 19.26
C ILE A 92 11.33 10.33 20.24
N GLY A 93 11.88 10.28 21.45
CA GLY A 93 11.42 9.42 22.54
C GLY A 93 12.32 8.21 22.81
N ASN A 94 12.05 7.57 23.96
CA ASN A 94 12.93 6.54 24.50
C ASN A 94 12.98 5.28 23.65
N GLY A 95 14.16 4.99 23.09
CA GLY A 95 14.38 3.88 22.17
C GLY A 95 13.73 4.07 20.81
N ALA A 96 13.35 5.30 20.44
CA ALA A 96 12.88 5.60 19.09
C ALA A 96 14.02 5.43 18.08
N VAL A 97 13.73 4.85 16.90
CA VAL A 97 14.72 4.61 15.86
C VAL A 97 14.17 5.07 14.51
N ALA A 98 14.86 6.00 13.88
CA ALA A 98 14.58 6.45 12.52
C ALA A 98 15.78 6.17 11.61
N ASN A 99 15.58 5.37 10.57
CA ASN A 99 16.61 5.00 9.61
C ASN A 99 16.20 5.43 8.20
N ALA A 100 16.91 6.41 7.64
CA ALA A 100 16.79 6.84 6.26
C ALA A 100 18.12 6.73 5.52
N ASN A 101 18.82 5.61 5.67
CA ASN A 101 20.10 5.35 4.97
C ASN A 101 19.95 4.80 3.55
N GLY A 102 18.72 4.53 3.10
CA GLY A 102 18.44 4.01 1.78
C GLY A 102 18.50 5.06 0.68
N GLY A 103 19.16 4.76 -0.44
CA GLY A 103 19.00 5.49 -1.72
C GLY A 103 19.09 7.02 -1.63
N ILE A 104 18.05 7.73 -2.12
CA ILE A 104 18.00 9.21 -2.14
C ILE A 104 16.61 9.74 -1.78
N LEU A 105 16.61 10.91 -1.14
CA LEU A 105 15.43 11.73 -0.85
C LEU A 105 14.36 10.99 -0.03
N ASN A 106 14.82 10.16 0.89
CA ASN A 106 13.97 9.44 1.83
C ASN A 106 13.75 10.24 3.13
N PHE A 107 12.63 9.95 3.79
CA PHE A 107 12.27 10.52 5.08
C PHE A 107 11.86 9.42 6.05
N ALA A 108 12.47 9.41 7.25
CA ALA A 108 12.06 8.54 8.36
C ALA A 108 11.77 9.38 9.61
N LEU A 109 10.58 9.20 10.20
CA LEU A 109 10.19 9.81 11.48
C LEU A 109 9.69 8.73 12.45
N ALA A 110 10.34 8.61 13.61
CA ALA A 110 9.89 7.78 14.71
C ALA A 110 9.64 8.66 15.94
N ASP A 111 8.37 8.79 16.36
CA ASP A 111 7.96 9.59 17.52
C ASP A 111 7.19 8.74 18.55
N GLY A 112 7.85 8.44 19.67
CA GLY A 112 7.29 7.70 20.79
C GLY A 112 8.26 6.65 21.34
N THR A 113 7.94 6.10 22.51
CA THR A 113 8.75 5.06 23.15
C THR A 113 8.80 3.78 22.31
N ASN A 114 10.01 3.28 22.02
CA ASN A 114 10.28 2.07 21.22
C ASN A 114 9.65 2.11 19.82
N THR A 115 9.58 3.28 19.21
CA THR A 115 9.02 3.49 17.87
C THR A 115 10.06 3.27 16.78
N PHE A 116 9.68 2.73 15.63
CA PHE A 116 10.62 2.42 14.54
C PHE A 116 10.12 2.93 13.19
N ALA A 117 10.96 3.67 12.46
CA ALA A 117 10.69 4.08 11.08
C ALA A 117 11.89 3.79 10.19
N GLU A 118 11.69 3.12 9.05
CA GLU A 118 12.79 2.71 8.17
C GLU A 118 12.48 2.86 6.67
N THR A 119 13.48 3.43 5.98
CA THR A 119 13.63 3.40 4.51
C THR A 119 15.02 2.80 4.18
N PRO A 120 15.08 1.54 3.70
CA PRO A 120 16.31 0.77 3.65
C PRO A 120 17.03 0.88 2.30
N LEU A 121 18.17 0.21 2.13
CA LEU A 121 18.99 0.30 0.91
C LEU A 121 18.18 0.12 -0.39
N GLY A 122 18.40 1.03 -1.33
CA GLY A 122 17.75 1.04 -2.64
C GLY A 122 16.35 1.66 -2.67
N ALA A 123 15.77 2.00 -1.51
CA ALA A 123 14.58 2.83 -1.37
C ALA A 123 14.83 4.24 -1.93
N ASN A 124 13.92 4.84 -2.70
CA ASN A 124 14.08 6.22 -3.18
C ASN A 124 12.75 6.97 -3.16
N PHE A 125 12.78 8.22 -2.69
CA PHE A 125 11.60 9.08 -2.56
C PHE A 125 10.53 8.47 -1.64
N ASP A 126 10.97 7.74 -0.63
CA ASP A 126 10.14 6.96 0.28
C ASP A 126 9.96 7.68 1.62
N VAL A 127 8.79 7.51 2.22
CA VAL A 127 8.40 8.20 3.46
C VAL A 127 7.88 7.18 4.46
N ALA A 128 8.63 7.00 5.56
CA ALA A 128 8.25 6.16 6.69
C ALA A 128 7.99 7.02 7.93
N VAL A 129 6.77 6.97 8.47
CA VAL A 129 6.36 7.75 9.65
C VAL A 129 5.68 6.84 10.65
N ALA A 130 6.26 6.74 11.85
CA ALA A 130 5.70 6.00 12.96
C ALA A 130 5.52 6.93 14.17
N THR A 131 4.29 6.98 14.70
CA THR A 131 3.92 7.77 15.87
C THR A 131 3.21 6.88 16.91
N GLY A 132 3.56 7.02 18.18
CA GLY A 132 2.98 6.27 19.28
C GLY A 132 3.87 5.11 19.79
N THR A 133 3.62 4.71 21.03
CA THR A 133 4.41 3.68 21.71
C THR A 133 4.42 2.37 20.94
N ALA A 134 5.62 1.83 20.67
CA ALA A 134 5.83 0.58 19.95
C ALA A 134 5.23 0.54 18.54
N SER A 135 5.07 1.70 17.89
CA SER A 135 4.63 1.80 16.50
C SER A 135 5.77 1.53 15.52
N SER A 136 5.45 1.05 14.32
CA SER A 136 6.45 0.77 13.29
C SER A 136 5.99 1.11 11.88
N ALA A 137 6.83 1.83 11.12
CA ALA A 137 6.62 2.12 9.70
C ALA A 137 7.85 1.66 8.90
N ASN A 138 7.68 0.65 8.05
CA ASN A 138 8.79 0.04 7.31
C ASN A 138 8.54 0.05 5.81
N ILE A 139 9.57 0.38 5.05
CA ILE A 139 9.57 0.27 3.60
C ILE A 139 10.58 -0.79 3.19
N GLY A 140 10.28 -1.55 2.14
CA GLY A 140 11.11 -2.66 1.69
C GLY A 140 12.37 -2.22 0.92
N LEU A 141 13.34 -3.15 0.77
CA LEU A 141 14.51 -2.90 -0.07
C LEU A 141 14.11 -2.66 -1.53
N GLY A 142 14.74 -1.68 -2.16
CA GLY A 142 14.51 -1.37 -3.58
C GLY A 142 13.14 -0.76 -3.90
N ALA A 143 12.39 -0.34 -2.88
CA ALA A 143 11.09 0.32 -3.04
C ALA A 143 11.23 1.75 -3.60
N ARG A 144 10.14 2.35 -4.08
CA ARG A 144 10.17 3.65 -4.76
C ARG A 144 8.84 4.39 -4.69
N PHE A 145 8.88 5.63 -4.22
CA PHE A 145 7.73 6.53 -4.10
C PHE A 145 6.62 5.98 -3.19
N ASP A 146 7.04 5.30 -2.13
CA ASP A 146 6.17 4.57 -1.21
C ASP A 146 5.95 5.37 0.09
N PHE A 147 4.77 5.20 0.68
CA PHE A 147 4.36 5.90 1.89
C PHE A 147 3.85 4.94 2.96
N ALA A 148 4.62 4.75 4.03
CA ALA A 148 4.25 3.97 5.20
C ALA A 148 3.97 4.92 6.39
N PHE A 149 2.76 4.86 6.93
CA PHE A 149 2.35 5.66 8.09
C PHE A 149 1.65 4.79 9.14
N ALA A 150 2.24 4.75 10.33
CA ALA A 150 1.70 4.05 11.50
C ALA A 150 1.47 5.05 12.64
N ASP A 151 0.24 5.20 13.09
CA ASP A 151 -0.13 6.04 14.23
C ASP A 151 -0.90 5.24 15.28
N GLY A 152 -0.54 5.46 16.54
CA GLY A 152 -1.18 4.89 17.71
C GLY A 152 -0.49 3.63 18.25
N PRO A 153 -0.72 3.30 19.55
CA PRO A 153 0.05 2.27 20.25
C PRO A 153 0.04 0.90 19.56
N GLY A 154 1.22 0.40 19.22
CA GLY A 154 1.40 -0.91 18.58
C GLY A 154 0.96 -0.98 17.12
N SER A 155 0.71 0.15 16.45
CA SER A 155 0.35 0.18 15.04
C SER A 155 1.54 -0.16 14.12
N SER A 156 1.26 -0.83 13.01
CA SER A 156 2.30 -1.21 12.06
C SER A 156 1.90 -0.96 10.60
N ALA A 157 2.70 -0.20 9.89
CA ALA A 157 2.59 0.04 8.46
C ALA A 157 3.81 -0.51 7.75
N ASN A 158 3.62 -1.41 6.79
CA ASN A 158 4.73 -2.08 6.12
C ASN A 158 4.53 -2.06 4.60
N ILE A 159 5.61 -1.87 3.86
CA ILE A 159 5.63 -1.95 2.40
C ILE A 159 6.68 -2.97 1.98
N GLY A 160 6.30 -3.87 1.07
CA GLY A 160 7.10 -5.00 0.65
C GLY A 160 8.35 -4.63 -0.17
N LEU A 161 9.21 -5.62 -0.38
CA LEU A 161 10.42 -5.49 -1.20
C LEU A 161 10.06 -5.12 -2.64
N GLY A 162 10.76 -4.15 -3.22
CA GLY A 162 10.58 -3.74 -4.63
C GLY A 162 9.20 -3.17 -4.97
N ALA A 163 8.46 -2.70 -3.96
CA ALA A 163 7.21 -1.97 -4.12
C ALA A 163 7.39 -0.66 -4.91
N ASN A 164 6.30 -0.12 -5.45
CA ASN A 164 6.32 1.15 -6.16
C ASN A 164 4.97 1.89 -6.13
N LEU A 165 5.00 3.14 -5.65
CA LEU A 165 3.80 4.00 -5.53
C LEU A 165 2.74 3.40 -4.60
N ASP A 166 3.18 2.66 -3.59
CA ASP A 166 2.36 1.94 -2.64
C ASP A 166 2.12 2.75 -1.36
N ARG A 167 0.99 2.47 -0.70
CA ARG A 167 0.59 3.17 0.54
C ARG A 167 0.16 2.16 1.60
N ALA A 168 0.80 2.21 2.76
CA ALA A 168 0.40 1.47 3.95
C ALA A 168 0.03 2.47 5.06
N LEU A 169 -1.22 2.45 5.52
CA LEU A 169 -1.75 3.36 6.53
C LEU A 169 -2.40 2.57 7.68
N ALA A 170 -1.82 2.66 8.88
CA ALA A 170 -2.29 2.01 10.11
C ALA A 170 -2.54 3.08 11.19
N ILE A 171 -3.78 3.26 11.66
CA ILE A 171 -4.18 4.33 12.62
C ILE A 171 -5.01 3.75 13.77
N GLY A 172 -4.52 3.75 15.02
CA GLY A 172 -5.28 3.28 16.20
C GLY A 172 -4.51 2.36 17.15
N THR A 173 -5.19 1.52 17.95
CA THR A 173 -4.57 0.81 19.10
C THR A 173 -4.24 -0.66 18.81
N GLY A 174 -3.47 -0.90 17.74
CA GLY A 174 -2.85 -2.19 17.42
C GLY A 174 -3.27 -2.78 16.07
N ASN A 175 -3.49 -1.94 15.06
CA ASN A 175 -3.86 -2.38 13.71
C ASN A 175 -2.65 -2.42 12.76
N SER A 176 -2.74 -3.20 11.69
CA SER A 176 -1.59 -3.49 10.83
C SER A 176 -1.96 -3.45 9.35
N ALA A 177 -1.37 -2.50 8.61
CA ALA A 177 -1.55 -2.37 7.16
C ALA A 177 -0.25 -2.75 6.42
N LEU A 178 -0.29 -3.72 5.49
CA LEU A 178 0.88 -4.18 4.73
C LEU A 178 0.61 -4.16 3.22
N VAL A 179 1.55 -3.64 2.43
CA VAL A 179 1.54 -3.76 0.97
C VAL A 179 2.56 -4.82 0.53
N GLY A 180 2.18 -5.67 -0.43
CA GLY A 180 2.91 -6.89 -0.79
C GLY A 180 4.24 -6.68 -1.50
N VAL A 181 4.99 -7.77 -1.66
CA VAL A 181 6.26 -7.78 -2.41
C VAL A 181 6.00 -7.50 -3.89
N GLY A 182 6.80 -6.60 -4.48
CA GLY A 182 6.76 -6.27 -5.91
C GLY A 182 5.42 -5.71 -6.37
N SER A 183 4.66 -5.12 -5.45
CA SER A 183 3.39 -4.48 -5.75
C SER A 183 3.59 -3.13 -6.44
N ARG A 184 2.51 -2.61 -7.03
CA ARG A 184 2.51 -1.28 -7.63
C ARG A 184 1.18 -0.59 -7.48
N MET A 185 1.17 0.66 -7.02
CA MET A 185 -0.05 1.46 -6.85
C MET A 185 -1.12 0.80 -5.96
N SER A 186 -0.70 -0.07 -5.04
CA SER A 186 -1.55 -0.73 -4.07
C SER A 186 -1.70 0.12 -2.81
N THR A 187 -2.84 0.01 -2.14
CA THR A 187 -3.14 0.75 -0.92
C THR A 187 -3.72 -0.19 0.13
N ALA A 188 -3.10 -0.24 1.30
CA ALA A 188 -3.60 -0.91 2.49
C ALA A 188 -3.94 0.15 3.55
N LEU A 189 -5.19 0.16 4.00
CA LEU A 189 -5.71 1.10 4.99
C LEU A 189 -6.38 0.36 6.14
N SER A 190 -5.87 0.56 7.35
CA SER A 190 -6.40 -0.03 8.56
C SER A 190 -6.59 1.04 9.64
N ASP A 191 -7.84 1.27 10.06
CA ASP A 191 -8.18 2.27 11.09
C ASP A 191 -9.19 1.71 12.10
N GLY A 192 -8.83 1.77 13.39
CA GLY A 192 -9.64 1.29 14.50
C GLY A 192 -8.93 0.27 15.39
N THR A 193 -9.70 -0.56 16.09
CA THR A 193 -9.16 -1.48 17.10
C THR A 193 -9.03 -2.90 16.55
N GLY A 194 -7.80 -3.41 16.50
CA GLY A 194 -7.54 -4.81 16.14
C GLY A 194 -7.82 -5.13 14.67
N ASN A 195 -7.65 -4.15 13.78
CA ASN A 195 -7.86 -4.32 12.35
C ASN A 195 -6.59 -4.77 11.62
N SER A 196 -6.78 -5.33 10.42
CA SER A 196 -5.68 -5.58 9.49
C SER A 196 -6.11 -5.27 8.06
N ALA A 197 -5.24 -4.66 7.26
CA ALA A 197 -5.46 -4.52 5.82
C ALA A 197 -4.20 -4.90 5.05
N VAL A 198 -4.24 -5.85 4.10
CA VAL A 198 -3.03 -6.23 3.34
C VAL A 198 -3.31 -6.21 1.84
N ALA A 199 -2.70 -5.28 1.10
CA ALA A 199 -2.83 -5.21 -0.35
C ALA A 199 -1.64 -5.92 -1.01
N GLY A 200 -1.82 -7.20 -1.34
CA GLY A 200 -0.79 -8.19 -1.64
C GLY A 200 0.01 -7.97 -2.93
N ALA A 201 0.38 -9.05 -3.63
CA ALA A 201 1.22 -8.90 -4.82
C ALA A 201 0.40 -8.52 -6.05
N GLY A 202 1.02 -7.75 -6.94
CA GLY A 202 0.39 -7.24 -8.16
C GLY A 202 0.04 -5.75 -8.07
N ASN A 203 -0.84 -5.28 -8.96
CA ASN A 203 -0.98 -3.86 -9.26
C ASN A 203 -2.37 -3.32 -8.94
N GLY A 204 -2.43 -2.16 -8.27
CA GLY A 204 -3.66 -1.39 -8.13
C GLY A 204 -4.68 -2.02 -7.17
N ASN A 205 -4.22 -2.76 -6.18
CA ASN A 205 -5.10 -3.41 -5.22
C ASN A 205 -5.44 -2.45 -4.06
N LEU A 206 -6.67 -2.52 -3.57
CA LEU A 206 -7.15 -1.73 -2.43
C LEU A 206 -7.67 -2.65 -1.32
N ALA A 207 -7.05 -2.57 -0.15
CA ALA A 207 -7.50 -3.24 1.07
C ALA A 207 -7.85 -2.21 2.15
N GLU A 208 -9.08 -2.24 2.66
CA GLU A 208 -9.61 -1.30 3.65
C GLU A 208 -10.25 -2.04 4.82
N ALA A 209 -9.78 -1.77 6.05
CA ALA A 209 -10.33 -2.36 7.27
C ALA A 209 -10.68 -1.28 8.30
N PHE A 210 -11.98 -1.10 8.57
CA PHE A 210 -12.50 -0.08 9.48
C PHE A 210 -13.35 -0.66 10.61
N GLY A 211 -13.12 -0.20 11.84
CA GLY A 211 -13.94 -0.57 13.00
C GLY A 211 -13.23 -1.51 13.95
N ALA A 212 -13.95 -2.43 14.59
CA ALA A 212 -13.35 -3.38 15.52
C ALA A 212 -13.14 -4.72 14.83
N HIS A 213 -11.94 -5.29 14.94
CA HIS A 213 -11.60 -6.64 14.45
C HIS A 213 -11.96 -6.89 12.97
N SER A 214 -11.82 -5.87 12.12
CA SER A 214 -12.07 -5.97 10.68
C SER A 214 -10.80 -6.37 9.93
N ASN A 215 -10.94 -7.18 8.89
CA ASN A 215 -9.82 -7.70 8.12
C ASN A 215 -10.07 -7.61 6.61
N ALA A 216 -9.19 -6.96 5.84
CA ALA A 216 -9.33 -6.89 4.38
C ALA A 216 -8.03 -7.25 3.66
N ILE A 217 -8.07 -8.18 2.70
CA ILE A 217 -6.86 -8.68 2.01
C ILE A 217 -7.10 -8.76 0.50
N THR A 218 -6.18 -8.27 -0.32
CA THR A 218 -6.19 -8.43 -1.79
C THR A 218 -4.97 -9.23 -2.26
N VAL A 219 -5.14 -10.56 -2.31
CA VAL A 219 -4.14 -11.64 -2.27
C VAL A 219 -3.03 -11.53 -3.34
N LEU A 220 -3.27 -12.11 -4.51
CA LEU A 220 -2.44 -12.04 -5.70
C LEU A 220 -3.39 -11.56 -6.79
N GLY A 221 -3.01 -10.54 -7.53
CA GLY A 221 -3.90 -10.03 -8.55
C GLY A 221 -3.73 -8.57 -8.89
N ASN A 222 -4.57 -8.08 -9.79
CA ASN A 222 -4.57 -6.66 -10.16
C ASN A 222 -5.98 -6.06 -10.10
N GLY A 223 -6.06 -4.85 -9.55
CA GLY A 223 -7.29 -4.08 -9.50
C GLY A 223 -8.34 -4.63 -8.55
N ASP A 224 -7.92 -5.42 -7.57
CA ASP A 224 -8.83 -6.03 -6.60
C ASP A 224 -9.21 -5.04 -5.48
N LEU A 225 -10.43 -5.15 -4.97
CA LEU A 225 -10.94 -4.40 -3.82
C LEU A 225 -11.37 -5.38 -2.71
N ALA A 226 -10.77 -5.24 -1.52
CA ALA A 226 -11.28 -5.84 -0.29
C ALA A 226 -11.63 -4.73 0.70
N SER A 227 -12.87 -4.69 1.17
CA SER A 227 -13.35 -3.73 2.15
C SER A 227 -14.06 -4.45 3.29
N ALA A 228 -13.58 -4.27 4.51
CA ALA A 228 -14.13 -4.89 5.69
C ALA A 228 -14.46 -3.82 6.74
N THR A 229 -15.72 -3.80 7.19
CA THR A 229 -16.18 -2.85 8.20
C THR A 229 -16.96 -3.55 9.31
N GLY A 230 -16.81 -3.06 10.55
CA GLY A 230 -17.67 -3.47 11.67
C GLY A 230 -17.50 -4.92 12.14
N GLY A 231 -16.31 -5.49 11.96
CA GLY A 231 -15.99 -6.88 12.33
C GLY A 231 -16.14 -7.86 11.17
N GLY A 232 -16.19 -7.35 9.94
CA GLY A 232 -16.22 -8.15 8.72
C GLY A 232 -14.83 -8.67 8.32
N THR A 233 -14.82 -9.68 7.48
CA THR A 233 -13.63 -10.22 6.81
C THR A 233 -13.88 -10.25 5.31
N ALA A 234 -13.05 -9.53 4.54
CA ALA A 234 -13.15 -9.45 3.09
C ALA A 234 -11.86 -9.93 2.42
N THR A 235 -11.99 -10.83 1.45
CA THR A 235 -10.88 -11.32 0.63
C THR A 235 -11.21 -11.17 -0.83
N ALA A 236 -10.41 -10.40 -1.57
CA ALA A 236 -10.47 -10.37 -3.02
C ALA A 236 -9.16 -10.88 -3.63
N GLY A 237 -9.23 -11.48 -4.82
CA GLY A 237 -8.05 -11.91 -5.55
C GLY A 237 -8.32 -12.20 -7.02
N GLY A 238 -7.26 -12.17 -7.82
CA GLY A 238 -7.29 -12.45 -9.25
C GLY A 238 -7.22 -11.17 -10.09
N PHE A 239 -8.31 -10.78 -10.76
CA PHE A 239 -8.32 -9.59 -11.60
C PHE A 239 -9.66 -8.87 -11.52
N LEU A 240 -9.65 -7.64 -11.04
CA LEU A 240 -10.85 -6.80 -10.88
C LEU A 240 -11.92 -7.42 -9.97
N SER A 241 -11.51 -8.17 -8.94
CA SER A 241 -12.45 -8.78 -7.99
C SER A 241 -12.82 -7.80 -6.88
N THR A 242 -14.06 -7.87 -6.39
CA THR A 242 -14.58 -7.02 -5.31
C THR A 242 -15.12 -7.86 -4.17
N ALA A 243 -14.61 -7.67 -2.95
CA ALA A 243 -15.10 -8.26 -1.72
C ALA A 243 -15.46 -7.17 -0.71
N VAL A 244 -16.73 -7.09 -0.30
CA VAL A 244 -17.21 -6.10 0.68
C VAL A 244 -17.95 -6.80 1.82
N ALA A 245 -17.36 -6.79 3.02
CA ALA A 245 -17.94 -7.34 4.24
C ALA A 245 -18.29 -6.21 5.22
N ASN A 246 -19.57 -5.90 5.40
CA ASN A 246 -20.04 -4.89 6.34
C ASN A 246 -20.91 -5.50 7.43
N GLY A 247 -20.32 -5.75 8.60
CA GLY A 247 -21.02 -6.28 9.76
C GLY A 247 -20.20 -7.30 10.52
N ALA A 248 -20.57 -7.52 11.79
CA ALA A 248 -19.92 -8.51 12.63
C ALA A 248 -20.25 -9.93 12.14
N ASN A 249 -19.26 -10.84 12.22
CA ASN A 249 -19.37 -12.22 11.76
C ASN A 249 -19.70 -12.34 10.26
N THR A 250 -19.31 -11.36 9.47
CA THR A 250 -19.54 -11.36 8.02
C THR A 250 -18.25 -11.73 7.30
N THR A 251 -18.30 -12.77 6.48
CA THR A 251 -17.16 -13.27 5.69
C THR A 251 -17.49 -13.19 4.21
N VAL A 252 -16.58 -12.63 3.43
CA VAL A 252 -16.79 -12.38 2.01
C VAL A 252 -15.54 -12.73 1.22
N SER A 253 -15.71 -13.49 0.14
CA SER A 253 -14.64 -13.90 -0.74
C SER A 253 -15.01 -13.74 -2.21
N ALA A 254 -14.21 -12.99 -2.97
CA ALA A 254 -14.31 -12.87 -4.42
C ALA A 254 -12.98 -13.25 -5.07
N THR A 255 -12.91 -14.38 -5.78
CA THR A 255 -11.65 -14.87 -6.36
C THR A 255 -11.80 -15.34 -7.80
N GLY A 256 -11.09 -14.69 -8.72
CA GLY A 256 -11.19 -15.00 -10.14
C GLY A 256 -11.08 -13.74 -10.98
N ILE A 257 -11.93 -13.60 -11.99
CA ILE A 257 -11.91 -12.45 -12.91
C ILE A 257 -13.24 -11.73 -12.84
N SER A 258 -13.22 -10.46 -12.43
CA SER A 258 -14.41 -9.60 -12.38
C SER A 258 -15.52 -10.15 -11.45
N ASP A 259 -15.13 -10.86 -10.39
CA ASP A 259 -16.08 -11.42 -9.43
C ASP A 259 -16.45 -10.39 -8.37
N SER A 260 -17.68 -10.45 -7.85
CA SER A 260 -18.16 -9.55 -6.80
C SER A 260 -18.87 -10.33 -5.70
N ALA A 261 -18.33 -10.29 -4.49
CA ALA A 261 -18.98 -10.79 -3.29
C ALA A 261 -19.23 -9.63 -2.34
N ILE A 262 -20.47 -9.45 -1.90
CA ILE A 262 -20.89 -8.34 -1.04
C ILE A 262 -21.85 -8.88 0.00
N ALA A 263 -21.57 -8.62 1.27
CA ALA A 263 -22.49 -8.90 2.36
C ALA A 263 -22.61 -7.67 3.26
N ILE A 264 -23.83 -7.16 3.38
CA ILE A 264 -24.20 -6.04 4.23
C ILE A 264 -25.14 -6.54 5.32
N GLY A 265 -24.81 -6.23 6.56
CA GLY A 265 -25.44 -6.82 7.74
C GLY A 265 -24.52 -7.85 8.40
N GLY A 266 -24.77 -8.14 9.69
CA GLY A 266 -23.99 -9.14 10.41
C GLY A 266 -24.37 -10.57 9.99
N ASN A 267 -23.47 -11.53 10.23
CA ASN A 267 -23.70 -12.96 9.95
C ASN A 267 -23.98 -13.29 8.46
N GLY A 268 -23.26 -12.67 7.53
CA GLY A 268 -23.30 -13.05 6.11
C GLY A 268 -22.09 -13.86 5.67
N ASP A 269 -22.28 -14.84 4.79
CA ASP A 269 -21.20 -15.55 4.06
C ASP A 269 -21.44 -15.47 2.54
N ALA A 270 -20.70 -14.59 1.86
CA ALA A 270 -20.82 -14.38 0.41
C ALA A 270 -19.56 -14.84 -0.31
N GLN A 271 -19.73 -15.70 -1.32
CA GLN A 271 -18.63 -16.28 -2.09
C GLN A 271 -18.90 -16.22 -3.58
N ALA A 272 -18.02 -15.55 -4.32
CA ALA A 272 -18.00 -15.48 -5.77
C ALA A 272 -16.66 -15.99 -6.30
N SER A 273 -16.66 -16.96 -7.23
CA SER A 273 -15.42 -17.42 -7.83
C SER A 273 -15.59 -18.04 -9.21
N GLY A 274 -14.84 -17.47 -10.16
CA GLY A 274 -14.80 -17.91 -11.54
C GLY A 274 -14.53 -16.72 -12.45
N VAL A 275 -15.51 -16.43 -13.31
CA VAL A 275 -15.50 -15.26 -14.20
C VAL A 275 -16.86 -14.58 -14.19
N GLY A 276 -16.90 -13.36 -13.67
CA GLY A 276 -18.09 -12.52 -13.69
C GLY A 276 -19.17 -12.97 -12.72
N ASP A 277 -18.79 -13.65 -11.64
CA ASP A 277 -19.72 -14.20 -10.66
C ASP A 277 -20.08 -13.16 -9.59
N ILE A 278 -21.33 -13.19 -9.13
CA ILE A 278 -21.87 -12.23 -8.19
C ILE A 278 -22.55 -12.95 -7.03
N ALA A 279 -22.12 -12.68 -5.79
CA ALA A 279 -22.74 -13.12 -4.56
C ALA A 279 -23.13 -11.91 -3.70
N LEU A 280 -24.43 -11.73 -3.43
CA LEU A 280 -24.97 -10.56 -2.73
C LEU A 280 -25.81 -10.97 -1.53
N ILE A 281 -25.56 -10.34 -0.38
CA ILE A 281 -26.35 -10.50 0.84
C ILE A 281 -26.72 -9.13 1.38
N PHE A 282 -28.01 -8.94 1.65
CA PHE A 282 -28.56 -7.88 2.48
C PHE A 282 -29.27 -8.52 3.67
N ASN A 283 -28.53 -8.71 4.77
CA ASN A 283 -29.02 -9.31 6.00
C ASN A 283 -29.63 -8.22 6.90
N ASN A 284 -30.90 -8.40 7.28
CA ASN A 284 -31.63 -7.49 8.16
C ASN A 284 -31.85 -8.05 9.59
N GLY A 285 -31.30 -9.22 9.90
CA GLY A 285 -31.48 -9.92 11.17
C GLY A 285 -30.21 -10.56 11.72
N SER A 286 -30.37 -11.64 12.50
CA SER A 286 -29.29 -12.25 13.28
C SER A 286 -28.94 -13.68 12.88
N ALA A 287 -29.73 -14.30 12.01
CA ALA A 287 -29.41 -15.62 11.48
C ALA A 287 -28.38 -15.51 10.35
N LEU A 288 -27.68 -16.62 10.10
CA LEU A 288 -26.70 -16.73 9.03
C LEU A 288 -27.40 -16.68 7.66
N ASP A 289 -26.88 -15.82 6.78
CA ASP A 289 -27.23 -15.80 5.36
C ASP A 289 -26.05 -16.28 4.51
N GLN A 290 -26.35 -17.00 3.43
CA GLN A 290 -25.34 -17.56 2.53
C GLN A 290 -25.65 -17.27 1.06
N ALA A 291 -24.73 -16.60 0.36
CA ALA A 291 -24.79 -16.39 -1.09
C ALA A 291 -23.56 -17.03 -1.73
N THR A 292 -23.77 -18.01 -2.60
CA THR A 292 -22.67 -18.76 -3.23
C THR A 292 -22.85 -18.79 -4.74
N ALA A 293 -21.92 -18.15 -5.45
CA ALA A 293 -21.80 -18.10 -6.90
C ALA A 293 -20.44 -18.71 -7.29
N THR A 294 -20.38 -20.03 -7.44
CA THR A 294 -19.12 -20.75 -7.67
C THR A 294 -19.29 -21.92 -8.63
N LEU A 295 -18.17 -22.49 -9.12
CA LEU A 295 -18.17 -23.66 -10.00
C LEU A 295 -18.87 -23.40 -11.34
N GLY A 296 -18.62 -22.22 -11.91
CA GLY A 296 -19.22 -21.73 -13.14
C GLY A 296 -18.72 -20.33 -13.47
N ASP A 297 -19.29 -19.74 -14.53
CA ASP A 297 -19.07 -18.35 -14.92
C ASP A 297 -20.42 -17.62 -15.08
N ASN A 298 -20.42 -16.31 -14.81
CA ASN A 298 -21.58 -15.41 -14.89
C ASN A 298 -22.75 -15.85 -14.02
N LEU A 299 -22.45 -16.33 -12.81
CA LEU A 299 -23.40 -16.77 -11.81
C LEU A 299 -23.91 -15.59 -10.97
N LEU A 300 -25.16 -15.65 -10.53
CA LEU A 300 -25.73 -14.67 -9.60
C LEU A 300 -26.44 -15.38 -8.44
N ALA A 301 -25.91 -15.19 -7.23
CA ALA A 301 -26.51 -15.62 -5.98
C ALA A 301 -26.91 -14.40 -5.14
N GLU A 302 -28.19 -14.24 -4.82
CA GLU A 302 -28.73 -13.04 -4.19
C GLU A 302 -29.60 -13.39 -2.98
N VAL A 303 -29.32 -12.77 -1.83
CA VAL A 303 -30.08 -12.94 -0.57
C VAL A 303 -30.55 -11.61 -0.03
N PHE A 304 -31.87 -11.45 0.07
CA PHE A 304 -32.53 -10.35 0.79
C PHE A 304 -33.42 -10.96 1.88
N GLY A 305 -32.99 -10.94 3.13
CA GLY A 305 -33.77 -11.50 4.23
C GLY A 305 -32.90 -11.91 5.42
N THR A 306 -33.40 -12.83 6.23
CA THR A 306 -32.68 -13.43 7.36
C THR A 306 -32.80 -14.96 7.36
N GLY A 307 -31.68 -15.65 7.57
CA GLY A 307 -31.63 -17.10 7.69
C GLY A 307 -31.80 -17.82 6.36
N SER A 308 -31.43 -17.17 5.27
CA SER A 308 -31.72 -17.60 3.91
C SER A 308 -30.44 -17.96 3.14
N SER A 309 -30.58 -18.75 2.07
CA SER A 309 -29.45 -19.10 1.21
C SER A 309 -29.80 -19.02 -0.28
N ALA A 310 -28.84 -18.59 -1.08
CA ALA A 310 -28.89 -18.65 -2.54
C ALA A 310 -27.62 -19.30 -3.08
N THR A 311 -27.77 -20.34 -3.91
CA THR A 311 -26.65 -21.04 -4.54
C THR A 311 -26.82 -21.11 -6.04
N ALA A 312 -25.96 -20.42 -6.79
CA ALA A 312 -25.81 -20.52 -8.22
C ALA A 312 -24.47 -21.21 -8.53
N GLY A 313 -24.46 -22.23 -9.38
CA GLY A 313 -23.21 -22.95 -9.69
C GLY A 313 -23.37 -24.30 -10.35
N VAL A 314 -22.25 -24.93 -10.70
CA VAL A 314 -22.24 -26.18 -11.50
C VAL A 314 -22.99 -25.96 -12.83
N GLY A 315 -22.51 -24.99 -13.60
CA GLY A 315 -23.20 -24.44 -14.76
C GLY A 315 -22.71 -23.02 -15.04
N ASN A 316 -23.19 -22.40 -16.12
CA ASN A 316 -22.91 -20.99 -16.42
C ASN A 316 -24.23 -20.24 -16.57
N TRP A 317 -24.22 -18.94 -16.24
CA TRP A 317 -25.41 -18.07 -16.35
C TRP A 317 -26.57 -18.50 -15.46
N ASP A 318 -26.28 -19.04 -14.28
CA ASP A 318 -27.29 -19.47 -13.32
C ASP A 318 -27.64 -18.35 -12.34
N LEU A 319 -28.91 -18.25 -11.96
CA LEU A 319 -29.43 -17.26 -11.02
C LEU A 319 -30.20 -17.96 -9.90
N ALA A 320 -29.70 -17.82 -8.67
CA ALA A 320 -30.41 -18.18 -7.44
C ALA A 320 -30.70 -16.90 -6.63
N ALA A 321 -31.96 -16.64 -6.31
CA ALA A 321 -32.33 -15.45 -5.53
C ALA A 321 -33.39 -15.76 -4.48
N VAL A 322 -33.25 -15.15 -3.31
CA VAL A 322 -34.24 -15.22 -2.23
C VAL A 322 -34.61 -13.81 -1.76
N PHE A 323 -35.91 -13.59 -1.59
CA PHE A 323 -36.48 -12.36 -1.06
C PHE A 323 -37.39 -12.74 0.11
N GLY A 324 -36.89 -12.77 1.34
CA GLY A 324 -37.62 -13.18 2.53
C GLY A 324 -36.77 -14.02 3.48
N ASP A 325 -37.37 -14.39 4.61
CA ASP A 325 -36.69 -15.09 5.70
C ASP A 325 -36.83 -16.61 5.58
N MET A 326 -35.77 -17.34 5.95
CA MET A 326 -35.74 -18.82 5.95
C MET A 326 -36.04 -19.45 4.58
N LEU A 327 -35.56 -18.83 3.50
CA LEU A 327 -35.72 -19.30 2.12
C LEU A 327 -34.40 -19.86 1.56
N HIS A 328 -34.48 -20.86 0.69
CA HIS A 328 -33.30 -21.55 0.14
C HIS A 328 -33.45 -21.78 -1.37
N ALA A 329 -32.81 -20.93 -2.19
CA ALA A 329 -32.79 -21.06 -3.64
C ALA A 329 -31.54 -21.81 -4.13
N SER A 330 -31.71 -22.67 -5.14
CA SER A 330 -30.62 -23.43 -5.76
C SER A 330 -30.81 -23.55 -7.27
N ALA A 331 -29.93 -22.87 -8.02
CA ALA A 331 -29.81 -22.95 -9.46
C ALA A 331 -28.50 -23.68 -9.80
N THR A 332 -28.53 -25.02 -9.78
CA THR A 332 -27.32 -25.83 -10.00
C THR A 332 -27.51 -27.05 -10.91
N GLY A 333 -26.46 -27.42 -11.64
CA GLY A 333 -26.35 -28.70 -12.37
C GLY A 333 -26.51 -28.63 -13.89
N ALA A 334 -26.76 -27.45 -14.46
CA ALA A 334 -26.81 -27.17 -15.89
C ALA A 334 -26.61 -25.66 -16.11
N ASN A 335 -26.58 -25.21 -17.37
CA ASN A 335 -26.49 -23.78 -17.69
C ASN A 335 -27.87 -23.12 -17.74
N PHE A 336 -27.93 -21.81 -17.49
CA PHE A 336 -29.12 -20.96 -17.60
C PHE A 336 -30.25 -21.36 -16.65
N LEU A 337 -29.90 -21.88 -15.47
CA LEU A 337 -30.86 -22.23 -14.45
C LEU A 337 -31.32 -20.99 -13.69
N LEU A 338 -32.58 -21.04 -13.24
CA LEU A 338 -33.22 -19.97 -12.50
C LEU A 338 -33.99 -20.54 -11.33
N ASP A 339 -33.69 -20.07 -10.13
CA ASP A 339 -34.49 -20.31 -8.94
C ASP A 339 -34.67 -19.00 -8.16
N ILE A 340 -35.91 -18.53 -8.05
CA ILE A 340 -36.26 -17.30 -7.33
C ILE A 340 -37.36 -17.61 -6.34
N LEU A 341 -37.08 -17.37 -5.06
CA LEU A 341 -38.04 -17.53 -3.97
C LEU A 341 -38.48 -16.16 -3.43
N PRO A 342 -39.73 -15.72 -3.70
CA PRO A 342 -40.26 -14.47 -3.17
C PRO A 342 -40.90 -14.62 -1.79
N SER A 343 -40.99 -13.51 -1.05
CA SER A 343 -41.77 -13.40 0.19
C SER A 343 -43.24 -13.29 -0.19
N LEU A 344 -44.08 -14.14 0.39
CA LEU A 344 -45.54 -14.06 0.24
C LEU A 344 -46.14 -12.94 1.10
#